data_AF-A0A451FMN1-F1
#
_entry.id   AF-A0A451FMN1-F1
#
_cell.length_a   1.000
_cell.length_b   1.000
_cell.length_c   1.000
_cell.angle_alpha   90.00
_cell.angle_beta   90.00
_cell.angle_gamma   90.00
#
_symmetry.space_group_name_H-M   'P 1'
#
loop_
_entity.id
_entity.type
_entity.pdbx_description
1 polymer ?
#
loop_
_entity_poly.entity_id
_entity_poly.type
_entity_poly.pdbx_seq_one_letter_code
_entity_poly.pdbx_strand_id
1 'polypeptide(L)'
;MNFKRAPKLKTLSHRALKQIKERSETSYSKATARMIRMSPLKVRRVLKQIIGCSYEEALILLRFLPYRACHPIAKVLKSAGSNAIKNNFIPESYLQVCEGYVDKGPILKRIRPRAKGRAYPIKKYTSHISISVRSTFSKYETNFNDDFIAYSIDQKLSKWKNNKNS
;
A
#
# COMPACT_ATOMS: atom_id res chain seq x y z
N MET A 1 -15.79 39.99 -4.78
CA MET A 1 -15.10 38.73 -4.38
C MET A 1 -14.55 38.07 -5.65
N ASN A 2 -13.24 38.15 -5.89
CA ASN A 2 -12.62 37.61 -7.10
C ASN A 2 -12.39 36.10 -6.94
N PHE A 3 -13.28 35.30 -7.52
CA PHE A 3 -12.99 33.88 -7.76
C PHE A 3 -11.88 33.80 -8.81
N LYS A 4 -10.64 33.49 -8.39
CA LYS A 4 -9.56 33.14 -9.32
C LYS A 4 -10.07 32.00 -10.21
N ARG A 5 -10.33 32.28 -11.49
CA ARG A 5 -10.66 31.25 -12.49
C ARG A 5 -9.53 30.21 -12.50
N ALA A 6 -9.88 28.94 -12.37
CA ALA A 6 -8.91 27.87 -12.50
C ALA A 6 -8.23 27.93 -13.88
N PRO A 7 -6.89 27.78 -13.96
CA PRO A 7 -6.19 27.78 -15.23
C PRO A 7 -6.64 26.62 -16.10
N LYS A 8 -6.80 26.86 -17.42
CA LYS A 8 -7.13 25.80 -18.39
C LYS A 8 -5.97 24.79 -18.44
N LEU A 9 -6.26 23.49 -18.53
CA LEU A 9 -5.27 22.40 -18.49
C LEU A 9 -4.07 22.60 -19.45
N LYS A 10 -4.27 23.30 -20.58
CA LYS A 10 -3.24 23.62 -21.57
C LYS A 10 -2.17 24.63 -21.10
N THR A 11 -2.40 25.38 -20.03
CA THR A 11 -1.46 26.41 -19.50
C THR A 11 -0.65 25.95 -18.29
N LEU A 12 -0.80 24.69 -17.86
CA LEU A 12 -0.07 24.14 -16.72
C LEU A 12 1.29 23.60 -17.16
N SER A 13 2.33 23.82 -16.36
CA SER A 13 3.67 23.27 -16.65
C SER A 13 3.64 21.73 -16.63
N HIS A 14 4.53 21.09 -17.38
CA HIS A 14 4.65 19.62 -17.42
C HIS A 14 4.80 19.02 -16.00
N ARG A 15 5.45 19.75 -15.08
CA ARG A 15 5.63 19.37 -13.68
C ARG A 15 4.32 19.43 -12.88
N ALA A 16 3.48 20.44 -13.13
CA ALA A 16 2.16 20.58 -12.52
C ALA A 16 1.18 19.53 -13.06
N LEU A 17 1.19 19.26 -14.37
CA LEU A 17 0.40 18.19 -14.99
C LEU A 17 0.80 16.80 -14.45
N LYS A 18 2.10 16.56 -14.26
CA LYS A 18 2.63 15.34 -13.62
C LYS A 18 2.15 15.18 -12.18
N GLN A 19 2.23 16.24 -11.36
CA GLN A 19 1.73 16.22 -9.99
C GLN A 19 0.21 16.03 -9.90
N ILE A 20 -0.57 16.57 -10.84
CA ILE A 20 -2.03 16.38 -10.89
C ILE A 20 -2.38 14.94 -11.26
N LYS A 21 -1.66 14.34 -12.21
CA LYS A 21 -1.81 12.93 -12.58
C LYS A 21 -1.44 11.99 -11.42
N GLU A 22 -0.35 12.27 -10.70
CA GLU A 22 0.06 11.54 -9.49
C GLU A 22 -0.94 11.66 -8.32
N ARG A 23 -1.72 12.76 -8.25
CA ARG A 23 -2.78 12.94 -7.23
C ARG A 23 -4.08 12.20 -7.56
N SER A 24 -4.34 11.90 -8.83
CA SER A 24 -5.55 11.20 -9.27
C SER A 24 -5.48 9.68 -9.09
N GLU A 25 -4.27 9.13 -8.95
CA GLU A 25 -4.04 7.70 -8.77
C GLU A 25 -4.34 7.25 -7.33
N THR A 26 -4.83 6.02 -7.18
CA THR A 26 -5.21 5.37 -5.92
C THR A 26 -4.29 5.73 -4.75
N SER A 27 -4.86 6.16 -3.61
CA SER A 27 -4.09 6.54 -2.42
C SER A 27 -3.16 5.42 -1.99
N TYR A 28 -1.87 5.59 -2.29
CA TYR A 28 -0.79 4.64 -2.03
C TYR A 28 0.05 5.13 -0.84
N SER A 29 0.52 4.19 -0.04
CA SER A 29 1.47 4.43 1.04
C SER A 29 2.59 3.41 0.98
N LYS A 30 3.81 3.85 1.25
CA LYS A 30 5.02 3.02 1.23
C LYS A 30 5.76 3.10 2.55
N ALA A 31 6.35 1.97 2.93
CA ALA A 31 7.38 1.91 3.96
C ALA A 31 8.61 1.18 3.45
N THR A 32 9.77 1.57 3.98
CA THR A 32 11.05 0.92 3.64
C THR A 32 11.87 0.67 4.89
N ALA A 33 12.56 -0.46 4.93
CA ALA A 33 13.59 -0.74 5.92
C ALA A 33 14.89 -1.10 5.22
N ARG A 34 15.98 -0.46 5.66
CA ARG A 34 17.28 -0.54 5.00
C ARG A 34 18.28 -1.34 5.84
N MET A 35 19.24 -1.98 5.16
CA MET A 35 20.37 -2.69 5.77
C MET A 35 19.97 -3.84 6.70
N ILE A 36 18.91 -4.56 6.35
CA ILE A 36 18.47 -5.73 7.11
C ILE A 36 19.48 -6.86 6.87
N ARG A 37 19.99 -7.45 7.95
CA ARG A 37 20.99 -8.53 7.91
C ARG A 37 20.39 -9.89 7.53
N MET A 38 19.77 -9.95 6.36
CA MET A 38 19.17 -11.15 5.78
C MET A 38 19.45 -11.25 4.28
N SER A 39 19.47 -12.48 3.77
CA SER A 39 19.59 -12.71 2.33
C SER A 39 18.31 -12.27 1.61
N PRO A 40 18.41 -11.48 0.52
CA PRO A 40 17.25 -11.03 -0.25
C PRO A 40 16.32 -12.18 -0.68
N LEU A 41 16.87 -13.33 -1.06
CA LEU A 41 16.08 -14.49 -1.52
C LEU A 41 15.17 -15.05 -0.41
N LYS A 42 15.65 -15.10 0.83
CA LYS A 42 14.87 -15.59 1.97
C LYS A 42 13.69 -14.66 2.29
N VAL A 43 13.91 -13.35 2.15
CA VAL A 43 12.87 -12.35 2.35
C VAL A 43 11.87 -12.37 1.20
N ARG A 44 12.34 -12.42 -0.07
CA ARG A 44 11.48 -12.49 -1.26
C ARG A 44 10.51 -13.67 -1.22
N ARG A 45 10.96 -14.82 -0.70
CA ARG A 45 10.09 -16.00 -0.54
C ARG A 45 8.83 -15.69 0.26
N VAL A 46 8.98 -15.04 1.42
CA VAL A 46 7.85 -14.67 2.28
C VAL A 46 7.07 -13.52 1.69
N LEU A 47 7.77 -12.51 1.17
CA LEU A 47 7.14 -11.31 0.65
C LEU A 47 6.22 -11.60 -0.54
N LYS A 48 6.56 -12.58 -1.39
CA LYS A 48 5.68 -13.05 -2.47
C LYS A 48 4.35 -13.63 -1.97
N GLN A 49 4.30 -14.18 -0.76
CA GLN A 49 3.09 -14.81 -0.22
C GLN A 49 2.06 -13.79 0.26
N ILE A 50 2.50 -12.58 0.64
CA ILE A 50 1.63 -11.54 1.18
C ILE A 50 1.15 -10.52 0.15
N ILE A 51 1.73 -10.51 -1.06
CA ILE A 51 1.30 -9.60 -2.13
C ILE A 51 -0.10 -9.99 -2.58
N GLY A 52 -1.02 -9.04 -2.62
CA GLY A 52 -2.43 -9.25 -2.98
C GLY A 52 -3.35 -9.57 -1.79
N CYS A 53 -2.82 -9.91 -0.62
CA CYS A 53 -3.62 -10.12 0.58
C CYS A 53 -4.12 -8.80 1.20
N SER A 54 -5.21 -8.88 1.96
CA SER A 54 -5.63 -7.77 2.83
C SER A 54 -4.54 -7.47 3.87
N TYR A 55 -4.52 -6.25 4.40
CA TYR A 55 -3.56 -5.87 5.44
C TYR A 55 -3.66 -6.76 6.69
N GLU A 56 -4.88 -7.06 7.13
CA GLU A 56 -5.14 -7.91 8.29
C GLU A 56 -4.72 -9.36 8.03
N GLU A 57 -5.08 -9.91 6.88
CA GLU A 57 -4.71 -11.25 6.45
C GLU A 57 -3.19 -11.41 6.38
N ALA A 58 -2.49 -10.41 5.81
CA ALA A 58 -1.05 -10.42 5.71
C ALA A 58 -0.38 -10.42 7.10
N LEU A 59 -0.91 -9.68 8.07
CA LEU A 59 -0.40 -9.69 9.45
C LEU A 59 -0.59 -11.06 10.13
N ILE A 60 -1.74 -11.70 9.91
CA ILE A 60 -2.04 -13.05 10.39
C ILE A 60 -1.09 -14.06 9.75
N LEU A 61 -0.94 -14.03 8.43
CA LEU A 61 -0.07 -14.93 7.68
C LEU A 61 1.37 -14.83 8.18
N LEU A 62 1.90 -13.62 8.34
CA LEU A 62 3.26 -13.40 8.84
C LEU A 62 3.48 -13.90 10.27
N ARG A 63 2.42 -13.94 11.10
CA ARG A 63 2.50 -14.44 12.47
C ARG A 63 2.62 -15.96 12.53
N PHE A 64 1.99 -16.69 11.61
CA PHE A 64 1.94 -18.16 11.62
C PHE A 64 2.96 -18.83 10.67
N LEU A 65 3.53 -18.10 9.72
CA LEU A 65 4.57 -18.64 8.85
C LEU A 65 5.85 -19.01 9.63
N PRO A 66 6.47 -20.17 9.36
CA PRO A 66 7.63 -20.67 10.12
C PRO A 66 8.97 -19.96 9.77
N TYR A 67 8.92 -18.87 9.00
CA TYR A 67 10.12 -18.22 8.47
C TYR A 67 10.59 -17.06 9.35
N ARG A 68 11.89 -17.02 9.68
CA ARG A 68 12.51 -15.87 10.38
C ARG A 68 12.35 -14.53 9.63
N ALA A 69 12.16 -14.57 8.31
CA ALA A 69 11.95 -13.37 7.50
C ALA A 69 10.64 -12.63 7.81
N CYS A 70 9.68 -13.28 8.48
CA CYS A 70 8.40 -12.68 8.82
C CYS A 70 8.54 -11.48 9.74
N HIS A 71 9.44 -11.55 10.73
CA HIS A 71 9.63 -10.47 11.71
C HIS A 71 9.99 -9.11 11.10
N PRO A 72 11.04 -8.98 10.25
CA PRO A 72 11.33 -7.70 9.61
C PRO A 72 10.24 -7.26 8.65
N ILE A 73 9.59 -8.19 7.93
CA ILE A 73 8.50 -7.86 7.00
C ILE A 73 7.29 -7.30 7.76
N ALA A 74 6.90 -7.93 8.86
CA ALA A 74 5.78 -7.49 9.70
C ALA A 74 6.00 -6.08 10.26
N LYS A 75 7.23 -5.74 10.66
CA LYS A 75 7.56 -4.38 11.09
C LYS A 75 7.39 -3.35 9.96
N VAL A 76 7.85 -3.67 8.75
CA VAL A 76 7.71 -2.77 7.60
C VAL A 76 6.25 -2.64 7.19
N LEU A 77 5.49 -3.73 7.19
CA LEU A 77 4.07 -3.74 6.88
C LEU A 77 3.28 -2.87 7.86
N LYS A 78 3.52 -3.02 9.17
CA LYS A 78 2.91 -2.17 10.21
C LYS A 78 3.22 -0.69 9.98
N SER A 79 4.46 -0.36 9.63
CA SER A 79 4.83 1.02 9.30
C SER A 79 4.12 1.54 8.06
N ALA A 80 3.92 0.72 7.02
CA ALA A 80 3.17 1.10 5.82
C ALA A 80 1.69 1.38 6.16
N GLY A 81 1.09 0.54 6.99
CA GLY A 81 -0.26 0.71 7.53
C GLY A 81 -0.40 2.01 8.33
N SER A 82 0.47 2.24 9.31
CA SER A 82 0.45 3.49 10.10
C SER A 82 0.64 4.74 9.25
N ASN A 83 1.49 4.67 8.22
CA ASN A 83 1.66 5.77 7.26
C ASN A 83 0.38 6.03 6.45
N ALA A 84 -0.32 4.97 6.05
CA ALA A 84 -1.58 5.09 5.31
C ALA A 84 -2.69 5.71 6.17
N ILE A 85 -2.78 5.32 7.44
CA ILE A 85 -3.75 5.89 8.40
C ILE A 85 -3.43 7.36 8.64
N LYS A 86 -2.17 7.68 8.96
CA LYS A 86 -1.77 9.03 9.36
C LYS A 86 -1.80 10.03 8.22
N ASN A 87 -1.29 9.65 7.04
CA ASN A 87 -1.09 10.58 5.94
C ASN A 87 -2.24 10.55 4.92
N ASN A 88 -2.86 9.38 4.72
CA ASN A 88 -3.89 9.20 3.70
C ASN A 88 -5.30 9.03 4.31
N PHE A 89 -5.43 8.99 5.65
CA PHE A 89 -6.70 8.84 6.37
C PHE A 89 -7.52 7.60 5.95
N ILE A 90 -6.83 6.53 5.56
CA ILE A 90 -7.44 5.25 5.17
C ILE A 90 -7.47 4.34 6.41
N PRO A 91 -8.62 3.76 6.79
CA PRO A 91 -8.66 2.81 7.91
C PRO A 91 -8.10 1.45 7.48
N GLU A 92 -7.64 0.67 8.45
CA GLU A 92 -6.90 -0.59 8.22
C GLU A 92 -7.67 -1.62 7.39
N SER A 93 -8.98 -1.70 7.59
CA SER A 93 -9.87 -2.68 6.93
C SER A 93 -9.87 -2.58 5.41
N TYR A 94 -9.54 -1.42 4.85
CA TYR A 94 -9.55 -1.19 3.40
C TYR A 94 -8.16 -1.20 2.78
N LEU A 95 -7.11 -1.48 3.56
CA LEU A 95 -5.76 -1.56 3.06
C LEU A 95 -5.46 -2.95 2.48
N GLN A 96 -4.87 -2.95 1.28
CA GLN A 96 -4.35 -4.15 0.63
C GLN A 96 -2.87 -3.97 0.32
N VAL A 97 -2.09 -5.05 0.46
CA VAL A 97 -0.69 -5.07 0.04
C VAL A 97 -0.63 -5.11 -1.49
N CYS A 98 -0.22 -4.01 -2.10
CA CYS A 98 -0.17 -3.86 -3.57
C CYS A 98 1.11 -4.44 -4.13
N GLU A 99 2.26 -3.99 -3.61
CA GLU A 99 3.56 -4.35 -4.12
C GLU A 99 4.54 -4.52 -2.96
N GLY A 100 5.56 -5.35 -3.19
CA GLY A 100 6.73 -5.29 -2.33
C GLY A 100 7.97 -5.78 -3.04
N TYR A 101 9.06 -5.10 -2.73
CA TYR A 101 10.36 -5.28 -3.36
C TYR A 101 11.40 -5.55 -2.29
N VAL A 102 12.37 -6.38 -2.66
CA VAL A 102 13.53 -6.67 -1.80
C VAL A 102 14.78 -6.48 -2.60
N ASP A 103 15.44 -5.36 -2.39
CA ASP A 103 16.69 -5.05 -3.06
C ASP A 103 17.88 -5.60 -2.30
N LYS A 104 18.94 -5.87 -3.05
CA LYS A 104 20.20 -6.33 -2.50
C LYS A 104 20.90 -5.15 -1.83
N GLY A 105 21.25 -5.32 -0.56
CA GLY A 105 22.05 -4.35 0.18
C GLY A 105 23.56 -4.60 0.06
N PRO A 106 24.38 -3.82 0.78
CA PRO A 106 25.82 -4.03 0.84
C PRO A 106 26.16 -5.44 1.34
N ILE A 107 27.13 -6.09 0.69
CA ILE A 107 27.63 -7.40 1.10
C ILE A 107 28.85 -7.21 1.99
N LEU A 108 28.81 -7.79 3.19
CA LEU A 108 29.99 -7.87 4.05
C LEU A 108 30.79 -9.13 3.67
N LYS A 109 32.07 -8.98 3.35
CA LYS A 109 32.96 -10.10 3.03
C LYS A 109 33.73 -10.55 4.27
N ARG A 110 33.89 -11.86 4.45
CA ARG A 110 34.75 -12.49 5.46
C ARG A 110 35.54 -13.61 4.78
N ILE A 111 36.73 -13.91 5.25
CA ILE A 111 37.54 -15.01 4.70
C ILE A 111 37.31 -16.25 5.55
N ARG A 112 37.21 -17.42 4.91
CA ARG A 112 37.22 -18.72 5.58
C ARG A 112 38.44 -19.52 5.10
N PRO A 113 39.31 -19.97 6.00
CA PRO A 113 40.41 -20.85 5.64
C PRO A 113 39.87 -22.22 5.17
N ARG A 114 40.53 -22.81 4.18
CA ARG A 114 40.24 -24.12 3.60
C ARG A 114 41.54 -24.91 3.43
N ALA A 115 41.40 -26.23 3.19
CA ALA A 115 42.52 -27.13 2.98
C ALA A 115 43.47 -26.64 1.86
N LYS A 116 44.74 -27.05 1.96
CA LYS A 116 45.83 -26.69 1.04
C LYS A 116 46.06 -25.17 0.92
N GLY A 117 46.03 -24.45 2.05
CA GLY A 117 46.30 -23.00 2.11
C GLY A 117 45.30 -22.11 1.37
N ARG A 118 44.12 -22.62 1.01
CA ARG A 118 43.12 -21.87 0.23
C ARG A 118 42.28 -20.95 1.11
N ALA A 119 41.99 -19.76 0.64
CA ALA A 119 41.15 -18.77 1.32
C ALA A 119 39.89 -18.47 0.50
N TYR A 120 38.71 -18.85 1.00
CA TYR A 120 37.44 -18.62 0.30
C TYR A 120 36.62 -17.51 0.96
N PRO A 121 35.96 -16.62 0.19
CA PRO A 121 35.14 -15.56 0.75
C PRO A 121 33.76 -16.08 1.19
N ILE A 122 33.39 -15.87 2.45
CA ILE A 122 32.01 -15.91 2.93
C ILE A 122 31.37 -14.54 2.71
N LYS A 123 30.27 -14.51 1.98
CA LYS A 123 29.45 -13.32 1.76
C LYS A 123 28.32 -13.27 2.80
N LYS A 124 28.28 -12.24 3.62
CA LYS A 124 27.16 -11.93 4.52
C LYS A 124 26.27 -10.89 3.84
N TYR A 125 25.16 -11.36 3.29
CA TYR A 125 24.23 -10.53 2.54
C TYR A 125 23.37 -9.67 3.47
N THR A 126 23.03 -8.48 2.99
CA THR A 126 21.99 -7.63 3.55
C THR A 126 20.93 -7.34 2.48
N SER A 127 19.78 -6.84 2.91
CA SER A 127 18.66 -6.50 2.03
C SER A 127 18.00 -5.19 2.44
N HIS A 128 17.39 -4.53 1.46
CA HIS A 128 16.45 -3.42 1.67
C HIS A 128 15.05 -3.92 1.33
N ILE A 129 14.09 -3.74 2.23
CA ILE A 129 12.70 -4.15 2.04
C ILE A 129 11.87 -2.90 1.77
N SER A 130 11.06 -2.93 0.73
CA SER A 130 10.05 -1.91 0.45
C SER A 130 8.69 -2.60 0.34
N ILE A 131 7.70 -2.10 1.07
CA ILE A 131 6.31 -2.59 0.99
C ILE A 131 5.41 -1.40 0.71
N SER A 132 4.46 -1.62 -0.18
CA SER A 132 3.50 -0.66 -0.68
C SER A 132 2.09 -1.16 -0.41
N VAL A 133 1.29 -0.35 0.26
CA VAL A 133 -0.13 -0.61 0.51
C VAL A 133 -0.97 0.39 -0.28
N ARG A 134 -2.13 -0.05 -0.75
CA ARG A 134 -3.10 0.79 -1.44
C ARG A 134 -4.47 0.68 -0.76
N SER A 135 -5.29 1.70 -0.95
CA SER A 135 -6.73 1.56 -0.69
C SER A 135 -7.35 0.57 -1.68
N THR A 136 -8.18 -0.33 -1.16
CA THR A 136 -8.98 -1.27 -1.95
C THR A 136 -10.23 -0.61 -2.52
N PHE A 137 -10.71 0.47 -1.89
CA PHE A 137 -11.81 1.25 -2.42
C PHE A 137 -11.42 1.92 -3.74
N SER A 138 -11.89 1.31 -4.82
CA SER A 138 -12.04 1.96 -6.11
C SER A 138 -13.03 3.11 -5.94
N LYS A 139 -12.70 4.30 -6.42
CA LYS A 139 -13.59 5.49 -6.40
C LYS A 139 -14.84 5.33 -7.31
N TYR A 140 -15.13 4.12 -7.78
CA TYR A 140 -16.17 3.77 -8.76
C TYR A 140 -17.27 2.86 -8.18
N GLU A 141 -17.62 3.02 -6.90
CA GLU A 141 -18.96 2.69 -6.40
C GLU A 141 -19.97 3.85 -6.58
N THR A 142 -19.61 4.87 -7.38
CA THR A 142 -20.50 5.99 -7.74
C THR A 142 -21.28 5.77 -9.05
N ASN A 143 -21.39 4.55 -9.59
CA ASN A 143 -22.07 4.34 -10.89
C ASN A 143 -22.98 3.11 -10.99
N PHE A 144 -23.49 2.54 -9.88
CA PHE A 144 -24.51 1.47 -9.99
C PHE A 144 -25.71 1.61 -9.03
N ASN A 145 -25.84 2.70 -8.26
CA ASN A 145 -27.01 2.93 -7.39
C ASN A 145 -27.37 4.42 -7.16
N ASP A 146 -27.14 5.30 -8.13
CA ASP A 146 -27.72 6.67 -8.05
C ASP A 146 -29.20 6.72 -8.50
N ASP A 147 -29.79 5.59 -8.91
CA ASP A 147 -31.23 5.51 -9.26
C ASP A 147 -32.14 5.01 -8.11
N PHE A 148 -31.60 4.58 -6.96
CA PHE A 148 -32.42 4.05 -5.85
C PHE A 148 -32.77 5.07 -4.75
N ILE A 149 -32.07 6.20 -4.64
CA ILE A 149 -32.37 7.23 -3.62
C ILE A 149 -33.55 8.14 -4.05
N ALA A 150 -33.74 8.34 -5.36
CA ALA A 150 -34.84 9.17 -5.87
C ALA A 150 -36.23 8.55 -5.57
N TYR A 151 -36.37 7.23 -5.61
CA TYR A 151 -37.67 6.57 -5.47
C TYR A 151 -38.18 6.46 -4.02
N SER A 152 -37.28 6.38 -3.03
CA SER A 152 -37.70 6.25 -1.61
C SER A 152 -38.11 7.57 -0.95
N ILE A 153 -37.56 8.71 -1.40
CA ILE A 153 -37.89 10.03 -0.86
C ILE A 153 -39.22 10.52 -1.45
N ASP A 154 -39.46 10.28 -2.74
CA ASP A 154 -40.74 10.62 -3.40
C ASP A 154 -41.92 9.75 -2.92
N GLN A 155 -41.71 8.45 -2.64
CA GLN A 155 -42.76 7.64 -2.02
C GLN A 155 -43.13 8.12 -0.61
N LYS A 156 -42.15 8.58 0.19
CA LYS A 156 -42.40 9.14 1.54
C LYS A 156 -43.11 10.50 1.46
N LEU A 157 -42.72 11.38 0.53
CA LEU A 157 -43.35 12.69 0.34
C LEU A 157 -44.76 12.61 -0.26
N SER A 158 -45.00 11.66 -1.19
CA SER A 158 -46.33 11.36 -1.74
C SER A 158 -47.29 10.80 -0.68
N LYS A 159 -46.83 9.85 0.15
CA LYS A 159 -47.60 9.36 1.32
C LYS A 159 -47.90 10.47 2.33
N TRP A 160 -46.98 11.41 2.53
CA TRP A 160 -47.15 12.51 3.49
C TRP A 160 -48.08 13.62 3.00
N LYS A 161 -48.11 13.90 1.68
CA LYS A 161 -49.05 14.87 1.08
C LYS A 161 -50.49 14.34 1.05
N ASN A 162 -50.69 13.04 0.78
CA ASN A 162 -52.02 12.44 0.73
C ASN A 162 -52.69 12.32 2.11
N ASN A 163 -51.90 12.29 3.20
CA ASN A 163 -52.41 12.16 4.57
C ASN A 163 -52.71 13.51 5.25
N LYS A 164 -52.53 14.63 4.54
CA LYS A 164 -52.84 16.00 5.03
C LYS A 164 -54.10 16.61 4.43
N ASN A 165 -54.69 15.94 3.43
CA ASN A 165 -55.89 16.40 2.72
C ASN A 165 -57.12 15.51 3.01
N SER A 166 -57.09 14.72 4.10
CA SER A 166 -58.24 14.00 4.65
C SER A 166 -58.64 14.60 5.99
#